data_AF-A0ABD5MXY6-F1
#
_entry.id   AF-A0ABD5MXY6-F1
#
_cell.length_a   1.000
_cell.length_b   1.000
_cell.length_c   1.000
_cell.angle_alpha   90.00
_cell.angle_beta   90.00
_cell.angle_gamma   90.00
#
_symmetry.space_group_name_H-M   'P 1'
#
loop_
_entity.id
_entity.type
_entity.pdbx_description
1 polymer ?
#
loop_
_entity_poly.entity_id
_entity_poly.type
_entity_poly.pdbx_seq_one_letter_code
_entity_poly.pdbx_strand_id
1 'polypeptide(L)'
;MTTQINLRLSQDFMDKAQNYADKHGYRNLQDFIQETVREKLYEEPVSRTELNLVKGLIKVNRYGSEDELFKKLQKRIHSKTK
;
A
#
# COMPACT_ATOMS: atom_id res chain seq x y z
N MET A 1 15.93 11.37 8.11
CA MET A 1 15.21 12.30 9.00
C MET A 1 13.77 12.35 8.55
N THR A 2 12.82 12.27 9.47
CA THR A 2 11.38 12.39 9.19
C THR A 2 10.90 13.75 9.69
N THR A 3 10.28 14.53 8.81
CA THR A 3 9.74 15.86 9.11
C THR A 3 8.25 15.74 9.41
N GLN A 4 7.80 16.27 10.54
CA GLN A 4 6.38 16.30 10.89
C GLN A 4 5.72 17.55 10.31
N ILE A 5 4.55 17.37 9.67
CA ILE A 5 3.70 18.45 9.17
C ILE A 5 2.42 18.46 10.00
N ASN A 6 2.10 19.60 10.61
CA ASN A 6 0.84 19.80 11.32
C ASN A 6 -0.17 20.52 10.42
N LEU A 7 -1.30 19.88 10.16
CA LEU A 7 -2.38 20.41 9.32
C LEU A 7 -3.60 20.71 10.18
N ARG A 8 -4.30 21.80 9.86
CA ARG A 8 -5.64 22.09 10.40
C ARG A 8 -6.67 21.68 9.36
N LEU A 9 -7.48 20.70 9.70
CA LEU A 9 -8.50 20.12 8.83
C LEU A 9 -9.86 20.22 9.52
N SER A 10 -10.94 20.27 8.76
CA SER A 10 -12.30 20.23 9.32
C SER A 10 -12.59 18.85 9.91
N GLN A 11 -13.48 18.79 10.90
CA GLN A 11 -13.86 17.52 11.53
C GLN A 11 -14.47 16.54 10.50
N ASP A 12 -15.36 17.03 9.62
CA ASP A 12 -15.95 16.21 8.54
C ASP A 12 -14.89 15.59 7.61
N PHE A 13 -13.82 16.35 7.31
CA PHE A 13 -12.71 15.82 6.52
C PHE A 13 -11.98 14.70 7.26
N MET A 14 -11.67 14.91 8.54
CA MET A 14 -11.00 13.92 9.38
C MET A 14 -11.82 12.63 9.47
N ASP A 15 -13.13 12.74 9.69
CA ASP A 15 -14.02 11.59 9.82
C ASP A 15 -14.12 10.81 8.50
N LYS A 16 -14.23 11.51 7.35
CA LYS A 16 -14.25 10.86 6.03
C LYS A 16 -12.92 10.18 5.71
N ALA A 17 -11.81 10.85 5.98
CA ALA A 17 -10.48 10.34 5.68
C ALA A 17 -10.13 9.13 6.58
N GLN A 18 -10.53 9.16 7.86
CA GLN A 18 -10.38 8.03 8.77
C GLN A 18 -11.21 6.82 8.31
N ASN A 19 -12.48 7.04 7.97
CA ASN A 19 -13.34 5.98 7.43
C ASN A 19 -12.78 5.38 6.12
N TYR A 20 -12.17 6.20 5.26
CA TYR A 20 -11.51 5.72 4.06
C TYR A 20 -10.27 4.88 4.40
N ALA A 21 -9.41 5.40 5.29
CA ALA A 21 -8.20 4.70 5.73
C ALA A 21 -8.51 3.30 6.27
N ASP A 22 -9.52 3.19 7.14
CA ASP A 22 -9.92 1.93 7.75
C ASP A 22 -10.50 0.93 6.73
N LYS A 23 -11.31 1.40 5.77
CA LYS A 23 -11.90 0.56 4.72
C LYS A 23 -10.88 0.02 3.73
N HIS A 24 -9.83 0.78 3.45
CA HIS A 24 -8.82 0.43 2.45
C HIS A 24 -7.56 -0.21 3.06
N GLY A 25 -7.56 -0.48 4.37
CA GLY A 25 -6.50 -1.24 5.04
C GLY A 25 -5.23 -0.44 5.32
N TYR A 26 -5.32 0.89 5.35
CA TYR A 26 -4.21 1.73 5.80
C TYR A 26 -4.00 1.57 7.29
N ARG A 27 -2.76 1.77 7.75
CA ARG A 27 -2.44 1.55 9.17
C ARG A 27 -3.07 2.63 10.08
N ASN A 28 -3.13 3.85 9.58
CA ASN A 28 -3.77 5.01 10.22
C ASN A 28 -3.98 6.13 9.20
N LEU A 29 -4.60 7.22 9.65
CA LEU A 29 -4.85 8.39 8.81
C LEU A 29 -3.58 9.07 8.27
N GLN A 30 -2.48 9.09 9.05
CA GLN A 30 -1.23 9.73 8.60
C GLN A 30 -0.60 8.95 7.44
N ASP A 31 -0.63 7.62 7.53
CA ASP A 31 -0.16 6.69 6.50
C ASP A 31 -0.95 6.90 5.19
N PHE A 32 -2.28 6.99 5.30
CA PHE A 32 -3.15 7.31 4.17
C PHE A 32 -2.81 8.66 3.52
N ILE A 33 -2.65 9.73 4.31
CA ILE A 33 -2.33 11.06 3.80
C ILE A 33 -0.94 11.06 3.13
N GLN A 34 0.04 10.39 3.75
CA GLN A 34 1.38 10.28 3.21
C GLN A 34 1.38 9.58 1.85
N GLU A 35 0.70 8.45 1.73
CA GLU A 35 0.60 7.71 0.46
C GLU A 35 -0.16 8.51 -0.61
N THR A 36 -1.25 9.19 -0.24
CA THR A 36 -2.01 10.03 -1.16
C THR A 36 -1.15 11.17 -1.72
N VAL A 37 -0.38 11.84 -0.86
CA VAL A 37 0.54 12.91 -1.27
C VAL A 37 1.69 12.34 -2.09
N ARG A 38 2.22 11.16 -1.73
CA ARG A 38 3.26 10.47 -2.50
C ARG A 38 2.80 10.17 -3.91
N GLU A 39 1.63 9.56 -4.08
CA GLU A 39 1.06 9.25 -5.41
C GLU A 39 0.93 10.50 -6.29
N LYS A 40 0.48 11.62 -5.69
CA LYS A 40 0.33 12.90 -6.42
C LYS A 40 1.65 13.56 -6.77
N LEU A 41 2.68 13.44 -5.94
CA LEU A 41 3.97 14.09 -6.17
C LEU A 41 4.90 13.28 -7.07
N TYR A 42 4.81 11.96 -7.02
CA TYR A 42 5.79 11.09 -7.68
C TYR A 42 5.29 10.46 -8.97
N GLU A 43 3.99 10.54 -9.31
CA GLU A 43 3.34 10.00 -10.53
C GLU A 43 3.63 8.51 -10.86
N GLU A 44 4.47 7.84 -10.07
CA GLU A 44 4.80 6.43 -10.14
C GLU A 44 3.97 5.70 -9.07
N PRO A 45 3.04 4.80 -9.45
CA PRO A 45 2.16 4.10 -8.50
C PRO A 45 2.91 3.13 -7.57
N VAL A 46 4.20 2.89 -7.85
CA VAL A 46 5.09 2.04 -7.07
C VAL A 46 6.46 2.70 -7.10
N SER A 47 7.02 3.02 -5.93
CA SER A 47 8.37 3.57 -5.84
C SER A 47 9.36 2.62 -6.54
N ARG A 48 10.33 3.14 -7.30
CA ARG A 48 11.43 2.31 -7.85
C ARG A 48 12.09 1.41 -6.81
N THR A 49 12.13 1.85 -5.56
CA THR A 49 12.65 1.06 -4.43
C THR A 49 11.74 -0.11 -4.10
N GLU A 50 10.42 0.07 -4.14
CA GLU A 50 9.43 -1.00 -3.95
C GLU A 50 9.45 -2.00 -5.12
N LEU A 51 9.57 -1.52 -6.36
CA LEU A 51 9.78 -2.38 -7.53
C LEU A 51 11.06 -3.21 -7.42
N ASN A 52 12.14 -2.62 -6.92
CA ASN A 52 13.40 -3.34 -6.69
C ASN A 52 13.30 -4.33 -5.53
N LEU A 53 12.52 -4.01 -4.48
CA LEU A 53 12.19 -4.93 -3.39
C LEU A 53 11.36 -6.11 -3.89
N VAL A 54 10.33 -5.87 -4.71
CA VAL A 54 9.53 -6.91 -5.35
C VAL A 54 10.41 -7.77 -6.26
N LYS A 55 11.27 -7.17 -7.10
CA LYS A 55 12.23 -7.91 -7.94
C LYS A 55 13.23 -8.72 -7.10
N GLY A 56 13.67 -8.18 -5.97
CA GLY A 56 14.53 -8.88 -5.01
C GLY A 56 13.82 -10.06 -4.36
N LEU A 57 12.57 -9.87 -3.95
CA LEU A 57 11.71 -10.92 -3.40
C LEU A 57 11.39 -11.99 -4.45
N ILE A 58 11.22 -11.62 -5.73
CA ILE A 58 11.09 -12.57 -6.86
C ILE A 58 12.39 -13.38 -7.02
N LYS A 59 13.56 -12.74 -6.93
CA LYS A 59 14.86 -13.44 -6.99
C LYS A 59 15.10 -14.40 -5.83
N VAL A 60 14.57 -14.09 -4.63
CA VAL A 60 14.69 -14.93 -3.44
C VAL A 60 13.57 -15.98 -3.37
N ASN A 61 12.44 -15.75 -4.04
CA ASN A 61 11.35 -16.71 -4.13
C ASN A 61 11.74 -17.88 -5.02
N ARG A 62 11.63 -19.10 -4.49
CA ARG A 62 11.74 -20.37 -5.23
C ARG A 62 10.55 -20.66 -6.17
N TYR A 63 9.79 -19.64 -6.56
CA TYR A 63 8.61 -19.81 -7.40
C TYR A 63 8.89 -19.12 -8.73
N GLY A 64 9.13 -19.94 -9.76
CA GLY A 64 9.70 -19.60 -11.06
C GLY A 64 9.35 -18.21 -11.59
N SER A 65 8.10 -17.98 -12.02
CA SER A 65 7.66 -16.77 -12.72
C SER A 65 6.56 -15.98 -11.99
N GLU A 66 6.38 -14.71 -12.36
CA GLU A 66 5.33 -13.81 -11.83
C GLU A 66 3.92 -14.43 -11.93
N ASP A 67 3.61 -15.10 -13.04
CA ASP A 67 2.31 -15.75 -13.26
C ASP A 67 2.04 -16.88 -12.27
N GLU A 68 3.07 -17.64 -11.88
CA GLU A 68 2.91 -18.73 -10.89
C GLU A 68 2.68 -18.18 -9.49
N LEU A 69 3.36 -17.09 -9.14
CA LEU A 69 3.19 -16.39 -7.87
C LEU A 69 1.77 -15.83 -7.75
N PHE A 70 1.29 -15.13 -8.79
CA PHE A 70 -0.06 -14.55 -8.83
C PHE A 70 -1.16 -15.61 -8.75
N LYS A 71 -1.04 -16.71 -9.49
CA LYS A 71 -2.00 -17.83 -9.43
C LYS A 71 -2.06 -18.49 -8.05
N LYS A 72 -0.92 -18.65 -7.36
CA LYS A 72 -0.89 -19.23 -6.00
C LYS A 72 -1.43 -18.27 -4.94
N LEU A 73 -1.16 -16.97 -5.05
CA LEU A 73 -1.72 -15.97 -4.15
C LEU A 73 -3.25 -15.91 -4.26
N GLN A 74 -3.78 -15.93 -5.48
CA GLN A 74 -5.24 -16.01 -5.70
C GLN A 74 -5.84 -17.27 -5.09
N LYS A 75 -5.22 -18.45 -5.25
CA LYS A 75 -5.70 -19.70 -4.61
C LYS A 75 -5.71 -19.64 -3.08
N ARG A 76 -4.71 -19.02 -2.44
CA ARG A 76 -4.65 -18.89 -0.98
C ARG A 76 -5.66 -17.89 -0.42
N ILE A 77 -5.97 -16.83 -1.16
CA ILE A 77 -7.00 -15.86 -0.77
C ILE A 77 -8.38 -16.53 -0.77
N HIS A 78 -8.66 -17.42 -1.72
CA HIS A 78 -9.92 -18.18 -1.78
C HIS A 78 -10.01 -19.36 -0.80
N SER A 79 -8.90 -19.85 -0.26
CA SER A 79 -8.90 -20.95 0.73
C SER A 79 -9.05 -20.48 2.18
N LYS A 80 -8.98 -19.18 2.45
CA LYS A 80 -9.22 -18.59 3.78
C LYS A 80 -10.66 -18.12 3.98
N THR A 81 -11.50 -18.23 2.95
CA THR A 81 -12.92 -17.83 2.96
C THR A 81 -13.87 -19.02 3.05
N LYS A 82 -13.42 -20.12 3.65
CA LYS A 82 -14.23 -21.30 3.97
C LYS A 82 -13.89 -21.82 5.36
#